data_AF-A0A6B1HFM1-F1
#
_entry.id   AF-A0A6B1HFM1-F1
#
_cell.length_a   1.000
_cell.length_b   1.000
_cell.length_c   1.000
_cell.angle_alpha   90.00
_cell.angle_beta   90.00
_cell.angle_gamma   90.00
#
_symmetry.space_group_name_H-M   'P 1'
#
loop_
_entity.id
_entity.type
_entity.pdbx_description
1 polymer ?
#
loop_
_entity_poly.entity_id
_entity_poly.type
_entity_poly.pdbx_seq_one_letter_code
_entity_poly.pdbx_strand_id
1 'polypeptide(L)'
;MTDEITSTLDVMPTILELAGVAPNAERPYDGIDLSPMLLDGESLPARQLFWGGDGVFWNGAAVRDGPWKLVIGRYEGDSPERPMLFNLDQDLGESNDLATIHHNRAKRMFAALSRWRDDVARGAMPQ
;
A
#
# COMPACT_ATOMS: atom_id res chain seq x y z
N MET A 1 -13.25 18.15 4.21
CA MET A 1 -12.44 17.16 4.94
C MET A 1 -12.89 15.80 4.47
N THR A 2 -11.98 14.93 4.04
CA THR A 2 -12.27 13.61 3.48
C THR A 2 -11.44 12.55 4.22
N ASP A 3 -11.99 11.35 4.36
CA ASP A 3 -11.34 10.18 4.98
C ASP A 3 -10.86 9.16 3.92
N GLU A 4 -10.86 9.57 2.64
CA GLU A 4 -10.37 8.77 1.52
C GLU A 4 -8.90 8.38 1.69
N ILE A 5 -8.57 7.13 1.32
CA ILE A 5 -7.24 6.57 1.50
C ILE A 5 -6.33 7.05 0.35
N THR A 6 -5.35 7.89 0.68
CA THR A 6 -4.36 8.43 -0.26
C THR A 6 -2.93 8.04 0.11
N SER A 7 -1.99 8.24 -0.81
CA SER A 7 -0.56 7.98 -0.65
C SER A 7 0.25 9.12 -1.27
N THR A 8 1.47 9.33 -0.80
CA THR A 8 2.43 10.28 -1.42
C THR A 8 2.69 9.94 -2.90
N LEU A 9 2.54 8.67 -3.29
CA LEU A 9 2.66 8.23 -4.69
C LEU A 9 1.62 8.88 -5.61
N ASP A 10 0.50 9.35 -5.08
CA ASP A 10 -0.57 10.01 -5.83
C ASP A 10 -0.24 11.46 -6.19
N VAL A 11 0.73 12.08 -5.51
CA VAL A 11 1.09 13.48 -5.73
C VAL A 11 1.56 13.71 -7.16
N MET A 12 2.40 12.83 -7.70
CA MET A 12 2.94 12.99 -9.05
C MET A 12 1.88 12.92 -10.15
N PRO A 13 1.05 11.85 -10.26
CA PRO A 13 -0.02 11.81 -11.28
C PRO A 13 -1.03 12.95 -11.11
N THR A 14 -1.32 13.38 -9.88
CA THR A 14 -2.20 14.53 -9.62
C THR A 14 -1.62 15.83 -10.17
N ILE A 15 -0.34 16.11 -9.93
CA ILE A 15 0.32 17.32 -10.45
C ILE A 15 0.37 17.31 -11.98
N LEU A 16 0.62 16.15 -12.60
CA LEU A 16 0.63 16.01 -14.05
C LEU A 16 -0.71 16.37 -14.67
N GLU A 17 -1.80 15.83 -14.10
CA GLU A 17 -3.16 16.13 -14.58
C GLU A 17 -3.46 17.64 -14.43
N LEU A 18 -3.20 18.21 -13.26
CA LEU A 18 -3.43 19.64 -13.02
C LEU A 18 -2.56 20.56 -13.90
N ALA A 19 -1.39 20.08 -14.33
CA ALA A 19 -0.51 20.80 -15.26
C ALA A 19 -0.89 20.59 -16.74
N GLY A 20 -1.86 19.72 -17.04
CA GLY A 20 -2.23 19.34 -18.41
C GLY A 20 -1.12 18.55 -19.14
N VAL A 21 -0.30 17.81 -18.39
CA VAL A 21 0.81 17.02 -18.92
C VAL A 21 0.43 15.54 -18.92
N ALA A 22 0.50 14.88 -20.07
CA ALA A 22 0.22 13.45 -20.16
C ALA A 22 1.29 12.62 -19.42
N PRO A 23 0.89 11.59 -18.64
CA PRO A 23 1.83 10.67 -18.00
C PRO A 23 2.59 9.82 -19.03
N ASN A 24 3.79 9.37 -18.65
CA ASN A 24 4.58 8.49 -19.50
C ASN A 24 3.95 7.09 -19.58
N ALA A 25 3.44 6.72 -20.75
CA ALA A 25 2.82 5.41 -20.97
C ALA A 25 3.79 4.22 -20.85
N GLU A 26 5.10 4.44 -21.07
CA GLU A 26 6.13 3.40 -20.91
C GLU A 26 6.52 3.17 -19.45
N ARG A 27 6.20 4.12 -18.57
CA ARG A 27 6.54 4.09 -17.14
C ARG A 27 5.35 4.57 -16.31
N PRO A 28 4.34 3.71 -16.12
CA PRO A 28 3.18 4.07 -15.32
C PRO A 28 3.59 4.38 -13.87
N TYR A 29 2.86 5.29 -13.25
CA TYR A 29 3.00 5.59 -11.83
C TYR A 29 2.19 4.62 -10.98
N ASP A 30 2.67 4.32 -9.77
CA ASP A 30 1.94 3.48 -8.80
C ASP A 30 0.74 4.21 -8.17
N GLY A 31 0.77 5.54 -8.18
CA GLY A 31 -0.31 6.39 -7.67
C GLY A 31 -1.44 6.62 -8.69
N ILE A 32 -2.50 7.29 -8.24
CA ILE A 32 -3.61 7.75 -9.08
C ILE A 32 -3.75 9.26 -8.99
N ASP A 33 -4.40 9.85 -9.98
CA ASP A 33 -4.82 11.24 -9.92
C ASP A 33 -5.93 11.44 -8.86
N LEU A 34 -5.71 12.39 -7.95
CA LEU A 34 -6.65 12.80 -6.92
C LEU A 34 -7.50 14.01 -7.31
N SER A 35 -7.28 14.60 -8.49
CA SER A 35 -7.98 15.81 -8.93
C SER A 35 -9.51 15.68 -8.91
N PRO A 36 -10.16 14.55 -9.29
CA PRO A 36 -11.62 14.43 -9.23
C PRO A 36 -12.13 14.48 -7.78
N MET A 37 -11.40 13.87 -6.85
CA MET A 37 -11.74 13.93 -5.42
C MET A 37 -11.51 15.34 -4.86
N LEU A 38 -10.40 16.00 -5.22
CA LEU A 38 -10.02 17.31 -4.70
C LEU A 38 -10.87 18.46 -5.21
N LEU A 39 -11.28 18.40 -6.49
CA LEU A 39 -11.98 19.49 -7.17
C LEU A 39 -13.49 19.27 -7.22
N ASP A 40 -13.92 18.02 -7.45
CA ASP A 40 -15.32 17.69 -7.71
C ASP A 40 -15.98 16.91 -6.56
N GLY A 41 -15.18 16.49 -5.57
CA GLY A 41 -15.67 15.74 -4.41
C GLY A 41 -16.05 14.29 -4.71
N GLU A 42 -15.53 13.73 -5.80
CA GLU A 42 -15.76 12.34 -6.17
C GLU A 42 -15.05 11.35 -5.24
N SER A 43 -15.61 10.14 -5.11
CA SER A 43 -14.96 9.06 -4.37
C SER A 43 -13.82 8.44 -5.17
N LEU A 44 -12.76 8.04 -4.48
CA LEU A 44 -11.65 7.35 -5.11
C LEU A 44 -11.98 5.88 -5.35
N PRO A 45 -11.43 5.25 -6.40
CA PRO A 45 -11.55 3.82 -6.60
C PRO A 45 -10.88 3.05 -5.46
N ALA A 46 -11.54 1.99 -5.00
CA ALA A 46 -10.95 1.08 -4.01
C ALA A 46 -9.66 0.45 -4.56
N ARG A 47 -8.58 0.51 -3.77
CA ARG A 47 -7.26 0.01 -4.17
C ARG A 47 -6.46 -0.48 -2.98
N GLN A 48 -5.44 -1.29 -3.29
CA GLN A 48 -4.45 -1.71 -2.32
C GLN A 48 -3.25 -0.76 -2.35
N LEU A 49 -2.77 -0.38 -1.17
CA LEU A 49 -1.52 0.36 -1.01
C LEU A 49 -0.45 -0.58 -0.47
N PHE A 50 0.76 -0.46 -0.98
CA PHE A 50 1.87 -1.31 -0.61
C PHE A 50 3.05 -0.48 -0.11
N TRP A 51 3.77 -1.03 0.87
CA TRP A 51 5.02 -0.49 1.39
C TRP A 51 6.00 -1.63 1.54
N GLY A 52 7.27 -1.36 1.28
CA GLY A 52 8.35 -2.31 1.45
C GLY A 52 9.62 -1.57 1.80
N GLY A 53 10.43 -2.18 2.66
CA GLY A 53 11.79 -1.76 2.96
C GLY A 53 12.68 -2.99 2.98
N ASP A 54 13.83 -2.88 2.33
CA ASP A 54 14.94 -3.83 2.34
C ASP A 54 16.18 -3.21 3.03
N GLY A 55 15.93 -2.23 3.90
CA GLY A 55 16.96 -1.45 4.55
C GLY A 55 17.51 -2.11 5.82
N VAL A 56 18.69 -1.65 6.24
CA VAL A 56 19.38 -2.12 7.46
C VAL A 56 18.52 -1.92 8.72
N PHE A 57 17.68 -0.87 8.75
CA PHE A 57 16.85 -0.52 9.91
C PHE A 57 15.44 -1.12 9.87
N TRP A 58 14.99 -1.59 8.69
CA TRP A 58 13.70 -2.26 8.54
C TRP A 58 13.70 -3.11 7.27
N ASN A 59 13.50 -4.41 7.47
CA ASN A 59 13.35 -5.39 6.40
C ASN A 59 11.96 -6.01 6.49
N GLY A 60 10.95 -5.23 6.09
CA GLY A 60 9.56 -5.61 6.20
C GLY A 60 8.73 -5.04 5.07
N ALA A 61 7.46 -5.43 5.06
CA ALA A 61 6.53 -4.96 4.05
C ALA A 61 5.11 -4.90 4.63
N ALA A 62 4.27 -4.09 4.01
CA ALA A 62 2.89 -3.94 4.40
C ALA A 62 1.98 -3.77 3.19
N VAL A 63 0.73 -4.21 3.34
CA VAL A 63 -0.36 -3.91 2.40
C VAL A 63 -1.56 -3.38 3.17
N ARG A 64 -2.18 -2.31 2.67
CA ARG A 64 -3.47 -1.81 3.14
C ARG A 64 -4.54 -2.05 2.10
N ASP A 65 -5.67 -2.59 2.52
CA ASP A 65 -6.84 -2.91 1.71
C ASP A 65 -8.10 -2.47 2.46
N GLY A 66 -8.55 -1.25 2.17
CA GLY A 66 -9.57 -0.55 2.93
C GLY A 66 -9.14 -0.39 4.40
N PRO A 67 -9.94 -0.89 5.37
CA PRO A 67 -9.60 -0.79 6.79
C PRO A 67 -8.57 -1.82 7.22
N TRP A 68 -8.25 -2.81 6.38
CA TRP A 68 -7.34 -3.88 6.76
C TRP A 68 -5.91 -3.52 6.43
N LYS A 69 -5.00 -3.81 7.35
CA LYS A 69 -3.56 -3.69 7.12
C LYS A 69 -2.87 -4.99 7.51
N LEU A 70 -2.07 -5.52 6.60
CA LEU A 70 -1.20 -6.65 6.86
C LEU A 70 0.25 -6.18 6.88
N VAL A 71 1.01 -6.64 7.86
CA VAL A 71 2.44 -6.29 8.04
C VAL A 71 3.24 -7.58 8.21
N ILE A 72 4.45 -7.62 7.63
CA ILE A 72 5.47 -8.65 7.83
C ILE A 72 6.80 -8.00 8.20
N GLY A 73 7.64 -8.70 8.96
CA GLY A 73 8.95 -8.19 9.38
C GLY A 73 8.84 -6.87 10.15
N ARG A 74 7.89 -6.77 11.09
CA ARG A 74 7.61 -5.54 11.84
C ARG A 74 8.68 -5.27 12.89
N TYR A 75 9.16 -6.31 13.55
CA TYR A 75 10.17 -6.22 14.60
C TYR A 75 11.47 -6.92 14.20
N GLU A 76 12.58 -6.49 14.80
CA GLU A 76 13.85 -7.18 14.64
C GLU A 76 13.74 -8.63 15.13
N GLY A 77 14.16 -9.59 14.30
CA GLY A 77 14.03 -11.01 14.59
C GLY A 77 12.68 -11.65 14.24
N ASP A 78 11.70 -10.87 13.76
CA ASP A 78 10.50 -11.46 13.16
C ASP A 78 10.86 -12.25 11.90
N SER A 79 10.17 -13.38 11.73
CA SER A 79 10.23 -14.06 10.44
C SER A 79 9.65 -13.12 9.37
N PRO A 80 10.35 -12.94 8.22
CA PRO A 80 9.83 -12.15 7.10
C PRO A 80 8.56 -12.75 6.51
N GLU A 81 8.16 -13.95 6.94
CA GLU A 81 6.97 -14.66 6.48
C GLU A 81 5.84 -14.73 7.53
N ARG A 82 5.97 -14.08 8.69
CA ARG A 82 4.90 -14.07 9.69
C ARG A 82 3.96 -12.87 9.44
N PRO A 83 2.77 -13.07 8.84
CA PRO A 83 1.80 -11.99 8.68
C PRO A 83 1.14 -11.65 10.02
N MET A 84 1.08 -10.35 10.31
CA MET A 84 0.20 -9.77 11.32
C MET A 84 -0.92 -9.01 10.60
N LEU A 85 -2.15 -9.12 11.06
CA LEU A 85 -3.32 -8.50 10.41
C LEU A 85 -4.07 -7.60 11.40
N PHE A 86 -4.33 -6.36 11.00
CA PHE A 86 -5.04 -5.37 11.81
C PHE A 86 -6.24 -4.78 11.05
N ASN A 87 -7.25 -4.33 11.79
CA ASN A 87 -8.35 -3.54 11.27
C ASN A 87 -8.28 -2.13 11.84
N LEU A 88 -7.89 -1.16 11.01
CA LEU A 88 -7.59 0.20 11.40
C LEU A 88 -8.82 1.02 11.78
N ASP A 89 -10.03 0.63 11.38
CA ASP A 89 -11.25 1.30 11.84
C ASP A 89 -11.56 0.99 13.31
N GLN A 90 -11.09 -0.16 13.79
CA GLN A 90 -11.32 -0.65 15.15
C GLN A 90 -10.09 -0.54 16.04
N ASP A 91 -8.90 -0.53 15.44
CA ASP A 91 -7.61 -0.59 16.11
C ASP A 91 -6.57 0.23 15.33
N LEU A 92 -6.67 1.56 15.44
CA LEU A 92 -5.70 2.50 14.87
C LEU A 92 -4.27 2.30 15.40
N GLY A 93 -4.14 1.74 16.60
CA GLY A 93 -2.85 1.47 17.25
C GLY A 93 -2.19 0.17 16.81
N GLU A 94 -2.85 -0.66 15.99
CA GLU A 94 -2.36 -1.97 15.56
C GLU A 94 -1.92 -2.85 16.74
N SER A 95 -2.73 -2.85 17.80
CA SER A 95 -2.46 -3.54 19.07
C SER A 95 -3.01 -4.97 19.11
N ASN A 96 -3.98 -5.29 18.26
CA ASN A 96 -4.67 -6.59 18.25
C ASN A 96 -4.44 -7.31 16.92
N ASP A 97 -3.53 -8.30 16.93
CA ASP A 97 -3.28 -9.14 15.75
C ASP A 97 -4.44 -10.13 15.52
N LEU A 98 -5.08 -9.97 14.37
CA LEU A 98 -6.24 -10.73 13.93
C LEU A 98 -5.89 -11.81 12.89
N ALA A 99 -4.61 -12.06 12.59
CA ALA A 99 -4.21 -12.99 11.52
C ALA A 99 -4.73 -14.41 11.75
N THR A 100 -4.77 -14.87 12.99
CA THR A 100 -5.29 -16.20 13.41
C THR A 100 -6.81 -16.23 13.57
N ILE A 101 -7.50 -15.10 13.46
CA ILE A 101 -8.97 -15.04 13.49
C ILE A 101 -9.49 -14.96 12.06
N HIS A 102 -8.88 -14.09 11.24
CA HIS A 102 -9.25 -13.87 9.85
C HIS A 102 -8.24 -14.48 8.87
N HIS A 103 -7.91 -15.76 9.05
CA HIS A 103 -6.92 -16.51 8.27
C HIS A 103 -7.05 -16.34 6.74
N ASN A 104 -8.26 -16.43 6.20
CA ASN A 104 -8.47 -16.29 4.75
C ASN A 104 -8.13 -14.90 4.24
N ARG A 105 -8.37 -13.86 5.04
CA ARG A 105 -8.02 -12.48 4.68
C ARG A 105 -6.51 -12.28 4.78
N ALA A 106 -5.89 -12.72 5.87
CA ALA A 106 -4.44 -12.68 6.03
C ALA A 106 -3.73 -13.39 4.86
N LYS A 107 -4.17 -14.59 4.49
CA LYS A 107 -3.62 -15.35 3.35
C LYS A 107 -3.75 -14.61 2.01
N ARG A 108 -4.90 -14.00 1.72
CA ARG A 108 -5.10 -13.25 0.47
C ARG A 108 -4.23 -12.00 0.41
N MET A 109 -4.17 -11.23 1.50
CA MET A 109 -3.37 -10.02 1.59
C MET A 109 -1.87 -10.32 1.55
N PHE A 110 -1.43 -11.39 2.23
CA PHE A 110 -0.04 -11.86 2.14
C PHE A 110 0.33 -12.24 0.70
N ALA A 111 -0.53 -13.00 0.01
CA ALA A 111 -0.29 -13.34 -1.39
C ALA A 111 -0.26 -12.11 -2.32
N ALA A 112 -1.07 -11.08 -2.05
CA ALA A 112 -1.01 -9.82 -2.78
C ALA A 112 0.31 -9.08 -2.53
N LEU A 113 0.74 -9.02 -1.27
CA LEU A 113 2.01 -8.40 -0.88
C LEU A 113 3.22 -9.11 -1.51
N SER A 114 3.22 -10.45 -1.57
CA SER A 114 4.26 -11.22 -2.25
C SER A 114 4.31 -10.90 -3.75
N ARG A 115 3.15 -10.88 -4.43
CA ARG A 115 3.11 -10.52 -5.88
C ARG A 115 3.62 -9.12 -6.15
N TRP A 116 3.26 -8.16 -5.29
CA TRP A 116 3.76 -6.79 -5.40
C TRP A 116 5.27 -6.71 -5.21
N ARG A 117 5.84 -7.42 -4.23
CA ARG A 117 7.31 -7.47 -4.04
C ARG A 117 8.03 -8.02 -5.26
N ASP A 118 7.51 -9.08 -5.86
CA ASP A 118 8.09 -9.66 -7.07
C ASP A 118 8.02 -8.69 -8.26
N ASP A 119 6.96 -7.88 -8.33
CA ASP A 119 6.77 -6.88 -9.38
C ASP A 119 7.76 -5.72 -9.25
N VAL A 120 7.87 -5.14 -8.05
CA VAL A 120 8.84 -4.09 -7.75
C VAL A 120 10.28 -4.58 -8.01
N ALA A 121 10.60 -5.82 -7.61
CA ALA A 121 11.92 -6.40 -7.84
C ALA A 121 12.26 -6.56 -9.34
N ARG A 122 11.26 -6.84 -10.19
CA ARG A 122 11.45 -6.88 -11.66
C ARG A 122 11.61 -5.49 -12.28
N GLY A 123 10.91 -4.50 -11.74
CA GLY A 123 10.98 -3.10 -12.20
C GLY A 123 12.21 -2.36 -11.70
N ALA A 124 12.88 -2.86 -10.66
CA ALA A 124 14.10 -2.29 -10.14
C ALA A 124 15.22 -2.33 -11.19
N MET A 125 15.72 -1.15 -11.58
CA MET A 125 16.90 -1.05 -12.42
C MET A 125 18.13 -1.57 -11.66
N PRO A 126 19.04 -2.33 -12.31
CA PRO A 126 20.32 -2.66 -11.72
C PRO A 126 21.04 -1.36 -11.32
N GLN A 127 21.58 -1.33 -10.10
CA GLN A 127 22.42 -0.23 -9.62
C GLN A 127 23.85 -0.38 -10.14
#